data_AF-A0A2V9GYP1-F1
#
_entry.id   AF-A0A2V9GYP1-F1
#
_cell.length_a   1.000
_cell.length_b   1.000
_cell.length_c   1.000
_cell.angle_alpha   90.00
_cell.angle_beta   90.00
_cell.angle_gamma   90.00
#
_symmetry.space_group_name_H-M   'P 1'
#
loop_
_entity.id
_entity.type
_entity.pdbx_description
1 polymer ?
#
loop_
_entity_poly.entity_id
_entity_poly.type
_entity_poly.pdbx_seq_one_letter_code
_entity_poly.pdbx_strand_id
1 'polypeptide(L)'
;MRIPFASLLLFATRLLGQSTPPLPTNVDPSGYVGNEACARCHSSIAESYKRTAMARASGPAEENFISGDFTHEKSATHYRIYKEDGRVWLSFERRGAASVSGKRQLLFYIGSGHRGRSYLFATDGFLFESPVNWYADEHVWDMTPAYQDVKEIPLNLPANPSCLQCHVSGMRPPLKGTENRYREPIFAYNGVACERCHGPGAAHVHGGSIINPAKLSPARRDSICMECHLEGNVAIERAGRHGYDFRPGDLLSDYVRHYVLASTQQKSLGAVTQVEALWQSECKRKSGEAMSCTSCHNPHASPSAEERVSYYREKCLVCHGKAFGAKHHPEQADCTRCHMPASLSTDIAHTQVTDHRIPRRSDTEVLQPLLNSNTRPSSPRLVPFPFSENAERDIRDLALAQAFLAQTGRDSDASETQRLLHIAVLQSPNDPALLSALGYLEQKRGAFDRARELYQKALSLEPDLIDAAANLGVIEANQGRLREPLRLWQSAFERAPARSAIGMNIARVLCGAGEFDRARSSVLRVLEFNPDMAAAKEMLQHLNRTPPMCEQ
;
A
#
# COMPACT_ATOMS: atom_id res chain seq x y z
N MET A 1 18.95 15.95 78.04
CA MET A 1 17.72 16.00 78.86
C MET A 1 16.69 16.84 78.12
N ARG A 2 15.54 16.24 77.79
CA ARG A 2 14.27 16.79 77.27
C ARG A 2 14.15 17.20 75.78
N ILE A 3 13.45 16.33 75.05
CA ILE A 3 12.47 16.60 73.96
C ILE A 3 11.19 17.17 74.63
N PRO A 4 10.35 18.02 73.99
CA PRO A 4 9.17 17.60 73.17
C PRO A 4 8.99 18.40 71.85
N PHE A 5 8.66 17.77 70.71
CA PHE A 5 7.32 17.51 70.13
C PHE A 5 6.52 18.75 69.66
N ALA A 6 6.26 18.84 68.34
CA ALA A 6 4.91 18.84 67.77
C ALA A 6 4.95 18.92 66.22
N SER A 7 4.48 17.86 65.58
CA SER A 7 4.16 17.77 64.15
C SER A 7 2.74 18.28 63.90
N LEU A 8 2.51 19.02 62.80
CA LEU A 8 1.18 19.17 62.21
C LEU A 8 1.28 19.12 60.67
N LEU A 9 0.45 18.26 60.09
CA LEU A 9 0.30 18.01 58.66
C LEU A 9 -0.27 19.22 57.91
N LEU A 10 0.16 19.40 56.66
CA LEU A 10 -0.60 20.10 55.62
C LEU A 10 -0.58 19.25 54.35
N PHE A 11 -1.77 18.80 53.96
CA PHE A 11 -2.09 18.16 52.69
C PHE A 11 -1.89 19.17 51.55
N ALA A 12 -1.12 18.81 50.52
CA ALA A 12 -1.16 19.48 49.22
C ALA A 12 -1.29 18.42 48.12
N THR A 13 -2.41 18.54 47.41
CA THR A 13 -2.88 17.72 46.29
C THR A 13 -1.90 17.76 45.11
N ARG A 14 -1.47 16.58 44.65
CA ARG A 14 -0.75 16.42 43.37
C ARG A 14 -1.76 16.51 42.23
N LEU A 15 -1.76 17.63 41.50
CA LEU A 15 -2.30 17.70 40.15
C LEU A 15 -1.31 17.00 39.20
N LEU A 16 -1.75 15.84 38.69
CA LEU A 16 -1.08 15.13 37.60
C LEU A 16 -1.23 15.94 36.32
N GLY A 17 -0.20 16.71 35.97
CA GLY A 17 -0.04 17.23 34.62
C GLY A 17 0.33 16.09 33.68
N GLN A 18 -0.53 15.83 32.70
CA GLN A 18 -0.20 14.99 31.55
C GLN A 18 0.93 15.68 30.77
N SER A 19 2.17 15.25 30.98
CA SER A 19 3.25 15.57 30.06
C SER A 19 3.11 14.64 28.85
N THR A 20 2.68 15.18 27.72
CA THR A 20 2.94 14.57 26.42
C THR A 20 4.45 14.28 26.34
N PRO A 21 4.87 13.04 26.01
CA PRO A 21 6.28 12.79 25.80
C PRO A 21 6.74 13.69 24.63
N PRO A 22 7.88 14.40 24.76
CA PRO A 22 8.41 15.13 23.62
C PRO A 22 8.71 14.13 22.50
N LEU A 23 8.22 14.43 21.30
CA LEU A 23 8.66 13.73 20.09
C LEU A 23 10.19 13.73 20.07
N PRO A 24 10.83 12.59 19.77
CA PRO A 24 12.28 12.47 19.84
C PRO A 24 12.94 13.51 18.92
N THR A 25 13.56 14.52 19.55
CA THR A 25 14.44 15.48 18.87
C THR A 25 15.82 14.86 18.69
N ASN A 26 15.89 13.74 17.99
CA ASN A 26 17.14 13.27 17.43
C ASN A 26 17.20 13.83 16.01
N VAL A 27 18.20 14.67 15.75
CA VAL A 27 18.62 14.98 14.38
C VAL A 27 18.89 13.64 13.70
N ASP A 28 17.96 13.23 12.85
CA ASP A 28 18.12 12.02 12.06
C ASP A 28 19.32 12.25 11.14
N PRO A 29 20.33 11.36 11.10
CA PRO A 29 21.43 11.46 10.15
C PRO A 29 20.97 11.54 8.68
N SER A 30 19.69 11.24 8.39
CA SER A 30 19.05 11.43 7.09
C SER A 30 18.79 12.90 6.70
N GLY A 31 18.88 13.85 7.63
CA GLY A 31 18.63 15.28 7.38
C GLY A 31 17.18 15.73 7.51
N TYR A 32 16.29 14.88 8.03
CA TYR A 32 14.89 15.21 8.29
C TYR A 32 14.71 15.82 9.69
N VAL A 33 13.83 16.82 9.80
CA VAL A 33 13.66 17.63 11.03
C VAL A 33 12.23 17.66 11.58
N GLY A 34 11.26 17.12 10.84
CA GLY A 34 9.87 17.01 11.27
C GLY A 34 9.07 18.31 11.13
N ASN A 35 7.75 18.17 11.23
CA ASN A 35 6.81 19.28 11.01
C ASN A 35 6.96 20.39 12.06
N GLU A 36 7.34 20.04 13.29
CA GLU A 36 7.52 20.97 14.40
C GLU A 36 8.64 21.97 14.13
N ALA A 37 9.71 21.55 13.46
CA ALA A 37 10.80 22.44 13.06
C ALA A 37 10.31 23.47 12.02
N CYS A 38 9.51 23.02 11.04
CA CYS A 38 8.89 23.88 10.05
C CYS A 38 7.91 24.89 10.69
N ALA A 39 7.11 24.44 11.66
CA ALA A 39 6.08 25.25 12.32
C ALA A 39 6.64 26.47 13.08
N ARG A 40 7.91 26.44 13.51
CA ARG A 40 8.56 27.57 14.20
C ARG A 40 8.65 28.83 13.33
N CYS A 41 8.86 28.67 12.03
CA CYS A 41 8.91 29.78 11.06
C CYS A 41 7.67 29.87 10.18
N HIS A 42 6.95 28.76 9.98
CA HIS A 42 5.78 28.65 9.09
C HIS A 42 4.50 28.26 9.86
N SER A 43 4.28 28.89 11.01
CA SER A 43 3.19 28.51 11.93
C SER A 43 1.80 28.53 11.28
N SER A 44 1.48 29.54 10.47
CA SER A 44 0.18 29.63 9.77
C SER A 44 -0.03 28.48 8.77
N ILE A 45 1.02 28.09 8.04
CA ILE A 45 0.99 26.98 7.10
C ILE A 45 0.81 25.66 7.84
N ALA A 46 1.60 25.43 8.89
CA ALA A 46 1.52 24.22 9.70
C ALA A 46 0.13 24.05 10.36
N GLU A 47 -0.42 25.14 10.89
CA GLU A 47 -1.76 25.17 11.50
C GLU A 47 -2.87 24.87 10.49
N SER A 48 -2.74 25.32 9.25
CA SER A 48 -3.67 24.97 8.18
C SER A 48 -3.50 23.51 7.74
N TYR A 49 -2.25 23.09 7.56
CA TYR A 49 -1.91 21.78 7.02
C TYR A 49 -2.35 20.63 7.92
N LYS A 50 -2.20 20.76 9.25
CA LYS A 50 -2.61 19.72 10.22
C LYS A 50 -4.09 19.35 10.18
N ARG A 51 -4.93 20.16 9.51
CA ARG A 51 -6.37 19.89 9.31
C ARG A 51 -6.66 19.11 8.03
N THR A 52 -5.69 19.00 7.13
CA THR A 52 -5.85 18.26 5.87
C THR A 52 -5.91 16.76 6.10
N ALA A 53 -6.51 16.04 5.15
CA ALA A 53 -6.52 14.57 5.17
C ALA A 53 -5.11 13.98 5.06
N MET A 54 -4.18 14.64 4.35
CA MET A 54 -2.78 14.22 4.20
C MET A 54 -2.05 14.21 5.55
N ALA A 55 -2.14 15.30 6.32
CA ALA A 55 -1.49 15.39 7.63
C ALA A 55 -2.06 14.38 8.66
N ARG A 56 -3.27 13.86 8.42
CA ARG A 56 -3.96 12.90 9.28
C ARG A 56 -4.02 11.50 8.67
N ALA A 57 -3.27 11.24 7.60
CA ALA A 57 -3.34 10.00 6.84
C ALA A 57 -2.88 8.77 7.63
N SER A 58 -2.22 8.96 8.77
CA SER A 58 -1.88 7.92 9.74
C SER A 58 -1.68 8.53 11.12
N GLY A 59 -1.60 7.67 12.14
CA GLY A 59 -1.31 8.05 13.52
C GLY A 59 -1.37 6.84 14.46
N PRO A 60 -1.11 7.03 15.77
CA PRO A 60 -1.30 6.00 16.77
C PRO A 60 -2.76 5.51 16.78
N ALA A 61 -2.97 4.21 16.99
CA ALA A 61 -4.31 3.61 16.89
C ALA A 61 -5.34 4.25 17.85
N GLU A 62 -4.89 4.79 18.98
CA GLU A 62 -5.74 5.46 19.97
C GLU A 62 -6.24 6.84 19.53
N GLU A 63 -5.58 7.48 18.57
CA GLU A 63 -5.93 8.83 18.13
C GLU A 63 -7.22 8.80 17.27
N ASN A 64 -8.19 9.65 17.62
CA ASN A 64 -9.50 9.73 16.95
C ASN A 64 -10.19 8.36 16.80
N PHE A 65 -10.04 7.49 17.81
CA PHE A 65 -10.48 6.11 17.79
C PHE A 65 -11.97 5.93 17.47
N ILE A 66 -12.25 4.88 16.69
CA ILE A 66 -13.59 4.47 16.28
C ILE A 66 -13.80 3.05 16.81
N SER A 67 -14.83 2.84 17.64
CA SER A 67 -15.19 1.49 18.10
C SER A 67 -15.90 0.70 17.02
N GLY A 68 -15.77 -0.62 17.03
CA GLY A 68 -16.47 -1.52 16.12
C GLY A 68 -16.94 -2.77 16.85
N ASP A 69 -18.11 -3.27 16.49
CA ASP A 69 -18.73 -4.47 17.05
C ASP A 69 -19.70 -5.03 16.00
N PHE A 70 -19.30 -6.08 15.29
CA PHE A 70 -20.09 -6.63 14.19
C PHE A 70 -19.76 -8.10 13.92
N THR A 71 -20.62 -8.79 13.17
CA THR A 71 -20.39 -10.17 12.75
C THR A 71 -20.34 -10.23 11.25
N HIS A 72 -19.24 -10.75 10.71
CA HIS A 72 -19.09 -10.97 9.28
C HIS A 72 -19.88 -12.21 8.85
N GLU A 73 -20.91 -12.02 8.02
CA GLU A 73 -21.87 -13.07 7.63
C GLU A 73 -21.19 -14.31 7.03
N LYS A 74 -20.29 -14.15 6.06
CA LYS A 74 -19.70 -15.27 5.31
C LYS A 74 -18.80 -16.16 6.15
N SER A 75 -18.06 -15.55 7.07
CA SER A 75 -17.17 -16.27 7.98
C SER A 75 -17.82 -16.66 9.30
N ALA A 76 -19.00 -16.09 9.64
CA ALA A 76 -19.60 -16.15 10.98
C ALA A 76 -18.65 -15.71 12.12
N THR A 77 -17.63 -14.92 11.80
CA THR A 77 -16.69 -14.38 12.80
C THR A 77 -17.23 -13.08 13.36
N HIS A 78 -17.31 -13.01 14.67
CA HIS A 78 -17.61 -11.80 15.41
C HIS A 78 -16.33 -11.01 15.66
N TYR A 79 -16.29 -9.74 15.27
CA TYR A 79 -15.17 -8.83 15.44
C TYR A 79 -15.54 -7.70 16.39
N ARG A 80 -14.61 -7.33 17.27
CA ARG A 80 -14.72 -6.16 18.13
C ARG A 80 -13.44 -5.35 18.09
N ILE A 81 -13.60 -4.04 17.99
CA ILE A 81 -12.53 -3.05 18.01
C ILE A 81 -12.80 -2.13 19.18
N TYR A 82 -11.96 -2.18 20.21
CA TYR A 82 -12.21 -1.51 21.48
C TYR A 82 -10.93 -0.95 22.12
N LYS A 83 -11.11 -0.03 23.07
CA LYS A 83 -10.04 0.52 23.90
C LYS A 83 -10.03 -0.15 25.26
N GLU A 84 -8.85 -0.54 25.72
CA GLU A 84 -8.60 -1.12 27.04
C GLU A 84 -7.19 -0.73 27.49
N ASP A 85 -7.06 -0.19 28.71
CA ASP A 85 -5.79 0.25 29.31
C ASP A 85 -4.96 1.20 28.42
N GLY A 86 -5.64 2.14 27.75
CA GLY A 86 -5.01 3.12 26.85
C GLY A 86 -4.51 2.54 25.52
N ARG A 87 -4.79 1.25 25.24
CA ARG A 87 -4.45 0.59 23.98
C ARG A 87 -5.70 0.27 23.19
N VAL A 88 -5.52 0.07 21.89
CA VAL A 88 -6.59 -0.37 20.99
C VAL A 88 -6.41 -1.84 20.64
N TRP A 89 -7.51 -2.59 20.66
CA TRP A 89 -7.53 -4.03 20.45
C TRP A 89 -8.52 -4.39 19.35
N LEU A 90 -8.10 -5.29 18.48
CA LEU A 90 -8.98 -6.11 17.64
C LEU A 90 -9.14 -7.47 18.32
N SER A 91 -10.36 -7.87 18.65
CA SER A 91 -10.68 -9.26 19.02
C SER A 91 -11.57 -9.89 17.97
N PHE A 92 -11.38 -11.19 17.77
CA PHE A 92 -12.20 -11.99 16.87
C PHE A 92 -12.59 -13.29 17.56
N GLU A 93 -13.82 -13.74 17.35
CA GLU A 93 -14.27 -15.06 17.77
C GLU A 93 -15.24 -15.69 16.78
N ARG A 94 -15.11 -16.98 16.56
CA ARG A 94 -16.10 -17.83 15.90
C ARG A 94 -16.28 -19.10 16.72
N ARG A 95 -17.53 -19.43 17.04
CA ARG A 95 -17.89 -20.64 17.79
C ARG A 95 -18.32 -21.77 16.85
N GLY A 96 -18.20 -23.02 17.31
CA GLY A 96 -18.60 -24.21 16.55
C GLY A 96 -17.42 -25.09 16.15
N ALA A 97 -17.62 -25.95 15.14
CA ALA A 97 -16.64 -26.96 14.72
C ALA A 97 -15.32 -26.34 14.20
N ALA A 98 -15.39 -25.19 13.54
CA ALA A 98 -14.24 -24.41 13.08
C ALA A 98 -13.95 -23.25 14.03
N SER A 99 -13.89 -23.52 15.33
CA SER A 99 -13.70 -22.46 16.33
C SER A 99 -12.36 -21.76 16.14
N VAL A 100 -12.39 -20.45 16.38
CA VAL A 100 -11.20 -19.60 16.42
C VAL A 100 -11.49 -18.44 17.35
N SER A 101 -10.51 -18.06 18.15
CA SER A 101 -10.58 -16.82 18.93
C SER A 101 -9.19 -16.25 19.11
N GLY A 102 -9.13 -14.94 19.29
CA GLY A 102 -7.87 -14.26 19.54
C GLY A 102 -8.04 -12.76 19.64
N LYS A 103 -6.92 -12.11 19.97
CA LYS A 103 -6.81 -10.65 19.95
C LYS A 103 -5.49 -10.21 19.36
N ARG A 104 -5.48 -9.01 18.79
CA ARG A 104 -4.30 -8.29 18.29
C ARG A 104 -4.35 -6.87 18.82
N GLN A 105 -3.22 -6.38 19.34
CA GLN A 105 -3.09 -4.97 19.66
C GLN A 105 -2.93 -4.19 18.35
N LEU A 106 -3.80 -3.22 18.11
CA LEU A 106 -3.68 -2.29 17.01
C LEU A 106 -2.71 -1.19 17.44
N LEU A 107 -1.67 -0.96 16.64
CA LEU A 107 -0.58 -0.04 16.94
C LEU A 107 -0.77 1.32 16.26
N PHE A 108 -1.15 1.28 14.98
CA PHE A 108 -1.30 2.47 14.15
C PHE A 108 -2.59 2.38 13.35
N TYR A 109 -3.06 3.52 12.86
CA TYR A 109 -4.04 3.56 11.77
C TYR A 109 -3.40 4.14 10.51
N ILE A 110 -3.91 3.72 9.35
CA ILE A 110 -3.68 4.34 8.05
C ILE A 110 -5.04 4.68 7.42
N GLY A 111 -5.07 5.77 6.65
CA GLY A 111 -6.30 6.41 6.19
C GLY A 111 -6.83 7.43 7.20
N SER A 112 -7.14 8.63 6.71
CA SER A 112 -7.56 9.76 7.55
C SER A 112 -8.90 9.54 8.27
N GLY A 113 -9.67 8.52 7.88
CA GLY A 113 -11.05 8.32 8.34
C GLY A 113 -12.07 9.17 7.60
N HIS A 114 -11.66 10.03 6.65
CA HIS A 114 -12.60 10.79 5.81
C HIS A 114 -13.32 9.90 4.78
N ARG A 115 -12.66 8.81 4.34
CA ARG A 115 -13.23 7.82 3.41
C ARG A 115 -13.21 6.44 4.02
N GLY A 116 -12.04 6.04 4.51
CA GLY A 116 -11.86 4.84 5.30
C GLY A 116 -10.70 4.98 6.27
N ARG A 117 -10.63 4.03 7.19
CA ARG A 117 -9.52 3.86 8.12
C ARG A 117 -9.26 2.37 8.34
N SER A 118 -8.02 1.98 8.09
CA SER A 118 -7.48 0.67 8.39
C SER A 118 -6.54 0.77 9.57
N TYR A 119 -6.37 -0.33 10.29
CA TYR A 119 -5.46 -0.40 11.44
C TYR A 119 -4.34 -1.39 11.17
N LEU A 120 -3.18 -1.15 11.76
CA LEU A 120 -2.00 -1.99 11.63
C LEU A 120 -1.66 -2.64 12.98
N PHE A 121 -1.26 -3.90 12.95
CA PHE A 121 -0.73 -4.62 14.10
C PHE A 121 0.57 -5.33 13.74
N ALA A 122 1.37 -5.71 14.74
CA ALA A 122 2.62 -6.43 14.52
C ALA A 122 2.62 -7.81 15.16
N THR A 123 3.25 -8.76 14.48
CA THR A 123 3.61 -10.09 14.99
C THR A 123 5.08 -10.33 14.65
N ASP A 124 5.95 -10.53 15.64
CA ASP A 124 7.40 -10.74 15.44
C ASP A 124 8.15 -9.65 14.63
N GLY A 125 7.65 -8.42 14.70
CA GLY A 125 8.17 -7.27 13.97
C GLY A 125 7.74 -7.20 12.50
N PHE A 126 6.91 -8.14 12.04
CA PHE A 126 6.20 -8.04 10.77
C PHE A 126 4.91 -7.25 10.97
N LEU A 127 4.66 -6.29 10.10
CA LEU A 127 3.50 -5.40 10.19
C LEU A 127 2.38 -5.88 9.27
N PHE A 128 1.17 -5.98 9.81
CA PHE A 128 0.00 -6.49 9.11
C PHE A 128 -1.16 -5.50 9.18
N GLU A 129 -1.97 -5.51 8.13
CA GLU A 129 -3.24 -4.80 8.07
C GLU A 129 -4.32 -5.59 8.80
N SER A 130 -5.19 -4.87 9.50
CA SER A 130 -6.40 -5.43 10.10
C SER A 130 -7.28 -6.04 9.00
N PRO A 131 -7.88 -7.23 9.22
CA PRO A 131 -8.79 -7.83 8.25
C PRO A 131 -10.08 -7.03 8.08
N VAL A 132 -10.37 -6.11 9.01
CA VAL A 132 -11.59 -5.29 9.07
C VAL A 132 -11.23 -3.81 9.20
N ASN A 133 -11.98 -2.96 8.51
CA ASN A 133 -11.73 -1.53 8.39
C ASN A 133 -13.01 -0.71 8.62
N TRP A 134 -12.84 0.55 8.98
CA TRP A 134 -13.93 1.52 9.06
C TRP A 134 -14.12 2.22 7.72
N TYR A 135 -15.36 2.28 7.23
CA TYR A 135 -15.75 2.97 6.01
C TYR A 135 -16.70 4.13 6.34
N ALA A 136 -16.25 5.35 6.05
CA ALA A 136 -16.89 6.58 6.50
C ALA A 136 -18.11 6.98 5.67
N ASP A 137 -18.14 6.63 4.38
CA ASP A 137 -19.28 7.00 3.52
C ASP A 137 -20.57 6.28 3.99
N GLU A 138 -20.46 5.02 4.41
CA GLU A 138 -21.58 4.19 4.90
C GLU A 138 -21.65 4.10 6.44
N HIS A 139 -20.65 4.63 7.15
CA HIS A 139 -20.52 4.55 8.61
C HIS A 139 -20.54 3.11 9.14
N VAL A 140 -19.80 2.23 8.47
CA VAL A 140 -19.82 0.79 8.73
C VAL A 140 -18.41 0.24 8.95
N TRP A 141 -18.32 -0.78 9.80
CA TRP A 141 -17.16 -1.67 9.83
C TRP A 141 -17.41 -2.85 8.91
N ASP A 142 -16.48 -3.11 7.99
CA ASP A 142 -16.57 -4.27 7.12
C ASP A 142 -15.17 -4.84 6.82
N MET A 143 -15.14 -5.99 6.16
CA MET A 143 -13.92 -6.66 5.72
C MET A 143 -13.09 -5.77 4.80
N THR A 144 -11.79 -6.01 4.79
CA THR A 144 -10.84 -5.42 3.83
C THR A 144 -11.30 -5.72 2.39
N PRO A 145 -11.12 -4.78 1.43
CA PRO A 145 -11.50 -5.03 0.05
C PRO A 145 -10.84 -6.30 -0.50
N ALA A 146 -11.56 -7.03 -1.35
CA ALA A 146 -11.22 -8.38 -1.85
C ALA A 146 -11.34 -9.54 -0.84
N TYR A 147 -11.69 -9.25 0.42
CA TYR A 147 -11.88 -10.26 1.47
C TYR A 147 -13.33 -10.34 1.98
N GLN A 148 -14.30 -9.79 1.26
CA GLN A 148 -15.71 -9.81 1.67
C GLN A 148 -16.34 -11.20 1.65
N ASP A 149 -15.86 -12.11 0.80
CA ASP A 149 -16.43 -13.46 0.66
C ASP A 149 -15.62 -14.55 1.38
N VAL A 150 -14.60 -14.17 2.16
CA VAL A 150 -13.75 -15.15 2.84
C VAL A 150 -14.48 -15.84 3.99
N LYS A 151 -14.16 -17.12 4.14
CA LYS A 151 -14.66 -17.95 5.24
C LYS A 151 -13.66 -18.07 6.40
N GLU A 152 -12.39 -17.74 6.15
CA GLU A 152 -11.31 -17.76 7.14
C GLU A 152 -10.89 -16.32 7.48
N ILE A 153 -10.39 -16.09 8.69
CA ILE A 153 -9.90 -14.76 9.12
C ILE A 153 -8.52 -14.46 8.48
N PRO A 154 -8.38 -13.45 7.61
CA PRO A 154 -7.12 -13.14 6.96
C PRO A 154 -6.24 -12.23 7.84
N LEU A 155 -5.59 -12.77 8.89
CA LEU A 155 -4.67 -11.99 9.74
C LEU A 155 -3.24 -11.86 9.18
N ASN A 156 -2.99 -12.39 8.00
CA ASN A 156 -1.69 -12.42 7.35
C ASN A 156 -1.60 -11.43 6.18
N LEU A 157 -2.35 -10.32 6.23
CA LEU A 157 -2.32 -9.26 5.21
C LEU A 157 -1.11 -8.35 5.43
N PRO A 158 -0.01 -8.45 4.65
CA PRO A 158 1.20 -7.71 4.93
C PRO A 158 1.02 -6.21 4.63
N ALA A 159 1.40 -5.36 5.59
CA ALA A 159 1.51 -3.92 5.35
C ALA A 159 2.81 -3.64 4.59
N ASN A 160 2.72 -3.67 3.26
CA ASN A 160 3.87 -3.49 2.37
C ASN A 160 4.38 -2.04 2.38
N PRO A 161 5.64 -1.81 1.94
CA PRO A 161 6.21 -0.47 1.87
C PRO A 161 5.40 0.51 1.03
N SER A 162 4.70 0.02 -0.01
CA SER A 162 3.80 0.82 -0.84
C SER A 162 2.64 1.43 -0.05
N CYS A 163 2.04 0.68 0.89
CA CYS A 163 0.98 1.20 1.76
C CYS A 163 1.53 2.30 2.67
N LEU A 164 2.69 2.06 3.27
CA LEU A 164 3.30 3.00 4.21
C LEU A 164 3.83 4.26 3.51
N GLN A 165 4.42 4.15 2.32
CA GLN A 165 4.97 5.28 1.57
C GLN A 165 3.96 6.40 1.29
N CYS A 166 2.70 6.02 1.10
CA CYS A 166 1.60 6.95 0.86
C CYS A 166 0.97 7.52 2.14
N HIS A 167 1.08 6.79 3.26
CA HIS A 167 0.32 7.08 4.47
C HIS A 167 1.15 7.63 5.64
N VAL A 168 2.47 7.39 5.67
CA VAL A 168 3.37 7.78 6.76
C VAL A 168 4.56 8.59 6.25
N SER A 169 5.33 9.15 7.18
CA SER A 169 6.51 9.95 6.87
C SER A 169 7.74 9.51 7.65
N GLY A 170 8.91 9.54 6.99
CA GLY A 170 10.15 9.03 7.58
C GLY A 170 10.08 7.52 7.85
N MET A 171 9.36 6.77 7.02
CA MET A 171 9.37 5.30 7.07
C MET A 171 10.79 4.81 6.78
N ARG A 172 11.23 3.83 7.57
CA ARG A 172 12.48 3.10 7.29
C ARG A 172 12.20 1.97 6.30
N PRO A 173 13.10 1.70 5.33
CA PRO A 173 12.96 0.52 4.48
C PRO A 173 12.76 -0.76 5.28
N PRO A 174 12.02 -1.75 4.75
CA PRO A 174 11.92 -3.05 5.39
C PRO A 174 13.31 -3.67 5.55
N LEU A 175 13.45 -4.56 6.53
CA LEU A 175 14.69 -5.32 6.72
C LEU A 175 14.99 -6.12 5.44
N LYS A 176 16.26 -6.13 5.04
CA LYS A 176 16.71 -6.70 3.77
C LYS A 176 16.11 -8.11 3.55
N GLY A 177 15.51 -8.29 2.38
CA GLY A 177 14.91 -9.55 1.94
C GLY A 177 13.53 -9.87 2.53
N THR A 178 13.01 -9.04 3.44
CA THR A 178 11.65 -9.19 4.00
C THR A 178 10.65 -8.31 3.26
N GLU A 179 9.40 -8.74 3.19
CA GLU A 179 8.33 -7.96 2.53
C GLU A 179 7.84 -6.81 3.41
N ASN A 180 7.64 -7.07 4.71
CA ASN A 180 6.93 -6.18 5.62
C ASN A 180 7.48 -6.21 7.06
N ARG A 181 8.78 -6.50 7.24
CA ARG A 181 9.43 -6.43 8.56
C ARG A 181 10.18 -5.12 8.70
N TYR A 182 9.90 -4.35 9.74
CA TYR A 182 10.48 -3.01 9.90
C TYR A 182 11.30 -2.90 11.17
N ARG A 183 12.25 -1.97 11.19
CA ARG A 183 12.99 -1.61 12.40
C ARG A 183 12.23 -0.51 13.15
N GLU A 184 12.06 -0.69 14.45
CA GLU A 184 11.44 0.34 15.30
C GLU A 184 12.33 1.60 15.46
N PRO A 185 11.74 2.81 15.53
CA PRO A 185 10.35 3.09 15.17
C PRO A 185 10.11 2.89 13.68
N ILE A 186 8.99 2.27 13.29
CA ILE A 186 8.65 1.93 11.89
C ILE A 186 8.67 3.17 10.99
N PHE A 187 8.11 4.27 11.47
CA PHE A 187 8.12 5.58 10.82
C PHE A 187 8.33 6.70 11.85
N ALA A 188 8.89 7.82 11.40
CA ALA A 188 9.27 8.93 12.27
C ALA A 188 8.11 9.91 12.55
N TYR A 189 7.21 10.10 11.59
CA TYR A 189 6.13 11.10 11.69
C TYR A 189 4.80 10.56 11.17
N ASN A 190 3.73 10.97 11.85
CA ASN A 190 2.35 10.69 11.46
C ASN A 190 1.95 11.43 10.18
N GLY A 191 1.08 10.81 9.40
CA GLY A 191 0.58 11.33 8.14
C GLY A 191 1.66 11.58 7.09
N VAL A 192 1.28 12.32 6.06
CA VAL A 192 2.20 12.93 5.11
C VAL A 192 2.72 14.22 5.74
N ALA A 193 4.03 14.30 5.98
CA ALA A 193 4.71 15.42 6.61
C ALA A 193 5.23 16.40 5.55
N CYS A 194 5.62 17.62 5.96
CA CYS A 194 6.12 18.67 5.06
C CYS A 194 7.26 18.15 4.15
N GLU A 195 8.18 17.38 4.72
CA GLU A 195 9.38 16.88 4.05
C GLU A 195 9.09 15.77 3.03
N ARG A 196 7.85 15.23 2.98
CA ARG A 196 7.41 14.33 1.89
C ARG A 196 7.20 15.06 0.57
N CYS A 197 6.95 16.36 0.61
CA CYS A 197 6.81 17.21 -0.58
C CYS A 197 8.03 18.13 -0.80
N HIS A 198 8.75 18.45 0.28
CA HIS A 198 9.83 19.43 0.29
C HIS A 198 11.23 18.81 0.43
N GLY A 199 11.32 17.50 0.70
CA GLY A 199 12.58 16.84 1.00
C GLY A 199 13.14 17.19 2.39
N PRO A 200 14.35 16.70 2.73
CA PRO A 200 14.96 16.90 4.04
C PRO A 200 15.19 18.38 4.38
N GLY A 201 14.72 18.83 5.54
CA GLY A 201 14.72 20.22 5.97
C GLY A 201 15.94 20.68 6.78
N ALA A 202 16.87 19.78 7.14
CA ALA A 202 18.00 20.11 8.03
C ALA A 202 18.85 21.28 7.52
N ALA A 203 19.15 21.35 6.22
CA ALA A 203 19.87 22.49 5.67
C ALA A 203 19.05 23.79 5.77
N HIS A 204 17.74 23.69 5.51
CA HIS A 204 16.85 24.83 5.42
C HIS A 204 16.60 25.52 6.76
N VAL A 205 16.43 24.74 7.83
CA VAL A 205 16.26 25.31 9.18
C VAL A 205 17.51 26.06 9.67
N HIS A 206 18.65 25.88 9.01
CA HIS A 206 19.89 26.63 9.23
C HIS A 206 20.17 27.68 8.15
N GLY A 207 19.15 28.08 7.37
CA GLY A 207 19.26 29.14 6.33
C GLY A 207 19.62 28.65 4.93
N GLY A 208 19.74 27.34 4.72
CA GLY A 208 19.95 26.73 3.40
C GLY A 208 18.66 26.64 2.55
N SER A 209 18.78 26.05 1.36
CA SER A 209 17.64 25.80 0.47
C SER A 209 16.87 24.54 0.83
N ILE A 210 15.60 24.50 0.44
CA ILE A 210 14.73 23.31 0.42
C ILE A 210 14.03 23.22 -0.94
N ILE A 211 13.54 22.04 -1.31
CA ILE A 211 12.74 21.90 -2.53
C ILE A 211 11.49 22.76 -2.42
N ASN A 212 11.25 23.56 -3.45
CA ASN A 212 9.99 24.25 -3.65
C ASN A 212 9.33 23.64 -4.89
N PRO A 213 8.24 22.86 -4.75
CA PRO A 213 7.58 22.21 -5.87
C PRO A 213 7.18 23.16 -7.01
N ALA A 214 6.86 24.42 -6.70
CA ALA A 214 6.50 25.43 -7.70
C ALA A 214 7.68 25.86 -8.59
N LYS A 215 8.92 25.58 -8.19
CA LYS A 215 10.14 25.90 -8.94
C LYS A 215 10.70 24.70 -9.72
N LEU A 216 10.10 23.51 -9.56
CA LEU A 216 10.53 22.31 -10.26
C LEU A 216 10.05 22.30 -11.71
N SER A 217 10.70 21.50 -12.56
CA SER A 217 10.14 21.17 -13.86
C SER A 217 8.79 20.45 -13.69
N PRO A 218 7.86 20.57 -14.65
CA PRO A 218 6.53 19.98 -14.56
C PRO A 218 6.53 18.49 -14.19
N ALA A 219 7.39 17.68 -14.82
CA ALA A 219 7.49 16.25 -14.54
C ALA A 219 7.97 15.94 -13.10
N ARG A 220 8.94 16.71 -12.57
CA ARG A 220 9.46 16.54 -11.20
C ARG A 220 8.46 17.05 -10.15
N ARG A 221 7.76 18.16 -10.44
CA ARG A 221 6.64 18.66 -9.63
C ARG A 221 5.54 17.61 -9.53
N ASP A 222 5.09 17.10 -10.67
CA ASP A 222 3.97 16.15 -10.73
C ASP A 222 4.36 14.80 -10.08
N SER A 223 5.64 14.42 -10.11
CA SER A 223 6.16 13.20 -9.45
C SER A 223 5.92 13.15 -7.95
N ILE A 224 5.92 14.30 -7.28
CA ILE A 224 5.63 14.40 -5.84
C ILE A 224 4.20 13.95 -5.53
N CYS A 225 3.23 14.34 -6.37
CA CYS A 225 1.84 13.94 -6.20
C CYS A 225 1.62 12.48 -6.65
N MET A 226 2.27 12.09 -7.75
CA MET A 226 2.15 10.74 -8.30
C MET A 226 2.64 9.67 -7.34
N GLU A 227 3.56 9.98 -6.43
CA GLU A 227 4.02 8.99 -5.45
C GLU A 227 2.87 8.37 -4.64
N CYS A 228 1.78 9.13 -4.43
CA CYS A 228 0.63 8.68 -3.62
C CYS A 228 -0.70 8.66 -4.38
N HIS A 229 -0.84 9.42 -5.48
CA HIS A 229 -2.09 9.61 -6.24
C HIS A 229 -2.04 9.02 -7.66
N LEU A 230 -1.10 8.11 -7.90
CA LEU A 230 -1.01 7.29 -9.10
C LEU A 230 -0.93 5.83 -8.67
N GLU A 231 -1.83 5.01 -9.18
CA GLU A 231 -1.84 3.57 -8.90
C GLU A 231 -1.44 2.77 -10.14
N GLY A 232 -1.99 3.15 -11.30
CA GLY A 232 -1.86 2.38 -12.52
C GLY A 232 -2.58 1.02 -12.45
N ASN A 233 -2.44 0.23 -13.51
CA ASN A 233 -2.86 -1.17 -13.52
C ASN A 233 -1.75 -2.10 -13.00
N VAL A 234 -0.49 -1.71 -13.20
CA VAL A 234 0.70 -2.41 -12.70
C VAL A 234 1.79 -1.38 -12.39
N ALA A 235 2.51 -1.57 -11.29
CA ALA A 235 3.69 -0.80 -10.95
C ALA A 235 4.91 -1.73 -10.89
N ILE A 236 5.97 -1.40 -11.62
CA ILE A 236 7.22 -2.18 -11.71
C ILE A 236 8.37 -1.35 -11.17
N GLU A 237 9.04 -1.85 -10.12
CA GLU A 237 10.26 -1.25 -9.63
C GLU A 237 11.38 -1.33 -10.68
N ARG A 238 12.10 -0.21 -10.83
CA ARG A 238 13.25 -0.12 -11.71
C ARG A 238 14.38 -0.98 -11.14
N ALA A 239 15.20 -1.56 -12.00
CA ALA A 239 16.29 -2.44 -11.57
C ALA A 239 17.18 -1.78 -10.50
N GLY A 240 17.27 -2.40 -9.32
CA GLY A 240 18.09 -1.93 -8.20
C GLY A 240 17.60 -0.64 -7.53
N ARG A 241 16.33 -0.26 -7.74
CA ARG A 241 15.67 0.89 -7.12
C ARG A 241 14.40 0.44 -6.46
N HIS A 242 14.00 1.12 -5.39
CA HIS A 242 12.72 0.88 -4.75
C HIS A 242 11.87 2.14 -4.74
N GLY A 243 10.54 1.95 -4.66
CA GLY A 243 9.61 3.07 -4.53
C GLY A 243 9.99 3.99 -3.37
N TYR A 244 10.30 3.41 -2.20
CA TYR A 244 10.63 4.14 -0.97
C TYR A 244 11.96 4.92 -1.02
N ASP A 245 12.76 4.78 -2.09
CA ASP A 245 13.97 5.56 -2.32
C ASP A 245 13.66 6.93 -2.95
N PHE A 246 12.47 7.12 -3.52
CA PHE A 246 12.07 8.38 -4.16
C PHE A 246 12.22 9.57 -3.22
N ARG A 247 12.72 10.69 -3.75
CA ARG A 247 12.81 11.97 -3.01
C ARG A 247 12.18 13.09 -3.83
N PRO A 248 11.52 14.07 -3.17
CA PRO A 248 11.00 15.25 -3.85
C PRO A 248 12.06 15.96 -4.66
N GLY A 249 11.72 16.28 -5.91
CA GLY A 249 12.68 16.78 -6.88
C GLY A 249 13.14 15.71 -7.87
N ASP A 250 12.99 14.42 -7.58
CA ASP A 250 13.28 13.34 -8.53
C ASP A 250 12.13 13.09 -9.53
N LEU A 251 12.39 12.24 -10.53
CA LEU A 251 11.33 11.65 -11.36
C LEU A 251 10.90 10.34 -10.73
N LEU A 252 9.60 10.17 -10.46
CA LEU A 252 9.08 8.92 -9.88
C LEU A 252 9.39 7.71 -10.78
N SER A 253 9.39 7.93 -12.10
CA SER A 253 9.68 6.92 -13.11
C SER A 253 11.12 6.40 -13.12
N ASP A 254 12.04 7.05 -12.40
CA ASP A 254 13.40 6.54 -12.17
C ASP A 254 13.43 5.44 -11.09
N TYR A 255 12.37 5.31 -10.29
CA TYR A 255 12.23 4.34 -9.20
C TYR A 255 11.15 3.29 -9.50
N VAL A 256 9.99 3.73 -10.01
CA VAL A 256 8.84 2.87 -10.29
C VAL A 256 8.18 3.26 -11.60
N ARG A 257 8.04 2.28 -12.50
CA ARG A 257 7.31 2.41 -13.76
C ARG A 257 5.86 1.97 -13.57
N HIS A 258 4.93 2.89 -13.78
CA HIS A 258 3.51 2.56 -13.80
C HIS A 258 3.08 2.24 -15.22
N TYR A 259 2.23 1.23 -15.38
CA TYR A 259 1.56 0.90 -16.63
C TYR A 259 0.06 1.00 -16.44
N VAL A 260 -0.62 1.50 -17.46
CA VAL A 260 -2.08 1.61 -17.51
C VAL A 260 -2.60 0.90 -18.76
N LEU A 261 -3.79 0.33 -18.68
CA LEU A 261 -4.43 -0.34 -19.81
C LEU A 261 -5.09 0.70 -20.71
N ALA A 262 -4.48 0.97 -21.86
CA ALA A 262 -5.11 1.70 -22.95
C ALA A 262 -6.25 0.86 -23.54
N SER A 263 -7.47 1.06 -23.03
CA SER A 263 -8.69 0.45 -23.54
C SER A 263 -9.63 1.48 -24.15
N THR A 264 -10.58 1.03 -24.98
CA THR A 264 -11.54 1.93 -25.61
C THR A 264 -12.52 2.55 -24.61
N GLN A 265 -12.82 1.95 -23.47
CA GLN A 265 -13.84 2.43 -22.54
C GLN A 265 -13.48 2.11 -21.09
N GLN A 266 -13.48 3.13 -20.23
CA GLN A 266 -13.43 2.91 -18.79
C GLN A 266 -14.41 3.86 -18.10
N LYS A 267 -15.48 3.32 -17.51
CA LYS A 267 -16.44 4.12 -16.75
C LYS A 267 -15.99 4.38 -15.32
N SER A 268 -15.31 3.39 -14.74
CA SER A 268 -15.07 3.30 -13.32
C SER A 268 -13.66 3.73 -12.94
N LEU A 269 -13.52 4.31 -11.75
CA LEU A 269 -12.29 4.92 -11.24
C LEU A 269 -11.85 4.17 -9.98
N GLY A 270 -10.53 4.07 -9.80
CA GLY A 270 -9.94 3.54 -8.58
C GLY A 270 -9.77 4.62 -7.52
N ALA A 271 -9.48 4.23 -6.28
CA ALA A 271 -9.44 5.15 -5.16
C ALA A 271 -8.27 6.14 -5.26
N VAL A 272 -7.21 5.75 -5.98
CA VAL A 272 -5.97 6.49 -6.13
C VAL A 272 -5.62 6.79 -7.60
N THR A 273 -6.64 6.84 -8.48
CA THR A 273 -6.43 7.07 -9.93
C THR A 273 -6.63 8.54 -10.36
N GLN A 274 -6.44 9.51 -9.44
CA GLN A 274 -6.73 10.92 -9.74
C GLN A 274 -5.77 11.50 -10.77
N VAL A 275 -4.50 11.09 -10.78
CA VAL A 275 -3.52 11.58 -11.76
C VAL A 275 -3.88 11.09 -13.16
N GLU A 276 -4.18 9.79 -13.33
CA GLU A 276 -4.56 9.21 -14.61
C GLU A 276 -5.83 9.88 -15.15
N ALA A 277 -6.83 10.05 -14.28
CA ALA A 277 -8.08 10.72 -14.61
C ALA A 277 -7.82 12.17 -15.08
N LEU A 278 -7.00 12.93 -14.35
CA LEU A 278 -6.65 14.29 -14.73
C LEU A 278 -5.94 14.33 -16.09
N TRP A 279 -5.01 13.42 -16.35
CA TRP A 279 -4.30 13.34 -17.63
C TRP A 279 -5.19 12.99 -18.82
N GLN A 280 -6.31 12.31 -18.58
CA GLN A 280 -7.33 12.06 -19.60
C GLN A 280 -8.25 13.28 -19.85
N SER A 281 -8.30 14.24 -18.92
CA SER A 281 -9.17 15.42 -19.06
C SER A 281 -8.77 16.30 -20.25
N GLU A 282 -9.76 16.86 -20.93
CA GLU A 282 -9.52 17.85 -21.99
C GLU A 282 -8.81 19.09 -21.44
N CYS A 283 -9.05 19.42 -20.15
CA CYS A 283 -8.36 20.49 -19.44
C CYS A 283 -6.85 20.28 -19.43
N LYS A 284 -6.38 19.09 -19.05
CA LYS A 284 -4.95 18.75 -18.99
C LYS A 284 -4.35 18.63 -20.38
N ARG A 285 -5.07 18.01 -21.32
CA ARG A 285 -4.62 17.88 -22.72
C ARG A 285 -4.39 19.24 -23.39
N LYS A 286 -5.31 20.20 -23.19
CA LYS A 286 -5.16 21.56 -23.74
C LYS A 286 -4.14 22.42 -23.01
N SER A 287 -4.06 22.29 -21.68
CA SER A 287 -3.17 23.13 -20.86
C SER A 287 -1.75 22.56 -20.74
N GLY A 288 -1.55 21.30 -21.12
CA GLY A 288 -0.27 20.60 -21.07
C GLY A 288 0.39 20.66 -19.69
N GLU A 289 1.65 21.08 -19.67
CA GLU A 289 2.48 21.14 -18.46
C GLU A 289 2.10 22.30 -17.51
N ALA A 290 1.39 23.31 -18.00
CA ALA A 290 0.99 24.47 -17.21
C ALA A 290 -0.05 24.12 -16.14
N MET A 291 -0.86 23.07 -16.36
CA MET A 291 -1.86 22.60 -15.41
C MET A 291 -1.33 21.45 -14.55
N SER A 292 -1.60 21.50 -13.26
CA SER A 292 -1.25 20.44 -12.29
C SER A 292 -2.30 20.36 -11.19
N CYS A 293 -2.11 19.43 -10.25
CA CYS A 293 -2.94 19.31 -9.05
C CYS A 293 -3.08 20.66 -8.32
N THR A 294 -1.98 21.43 -8.24
CA THR A 294 -1.94 22.71 -7.53
C THR A 294 -2.58 23.87 -8.30
N SER A 295 -2.97 23.67 -9.56
CA SER A 295 -3.79 24.65 -10.28
C SER A 295 -5.19 24.77 -9.67
N CYS A 296 -5.69 23.69 -9.06
CA CYS A 296 -7.01 23.64 -8.44
C CYS A 296 -6.94 23.49 -6.91
N HIS A 297 -5.99 22.69 -6.40
CA HIS A 297 -5.88 22.38 -4.98
C HIS A 297 -4.78 23.18 -4.28
N ASN A 298 -5.02 23.53 -3.02
CA ASN A 298 -3.96 24.00 -2.13
C ASN A 298 -3.46 22.78 -1.33
N PRO A 299 -2.19 22.37 -1.47
CA PRO A 299 -1.68 21.23 -0.71
C PRO A 299 -1.57 21.51 0.80
N HIS A 300 -1.57 22.79 1.22
CA HIS A 300 -1.45 23.20 2.62
C HIS A 300 -2.79 23.47 3.31
N ALA A 301 -3.91 23.43 2.59
CA ALA A 301 -5.22 23.76 3.13
C ALA A 301 -6.34 23.07 2.36
N SER A 302 -7.41 22.70 3.05
CA SER A 302 -8.66 22.29 2.43
C SER A 302 -9.71 23.39 2.64
N PRO A 303 -10.52 23.74 1.62
CA PRO A 303 -11.61 24.71 1.82
C PRO A 303 -12.61 24.15 2.84
N SER A 304 -13.25 25.05 3.61
CA SER A 304 -14.36 24.63 4.49
C SER A 304 -15.55 24.12 3.67
N ALA A 305 -16.52 23.49 4.33
CA ALA A 305 -17.75 23.05 3.66
C ALA A 305 -18.51 24.23 3.02
N GLU A 306 -18.50 25.38 3.69
CA GLU A 306 -19.13 26.63 3.27
C GLU A 306 -18.39 27.28 2.09
N GLU A 307 -17.06 27.23 2.09
CA GLU A 307 -16.22 27.83 1.04
C GLU A 307 -16.05 26.92 -0.19
N ARG A 308 -16.33 25.62 -0.07
CA ARG A 308 -16.03 24.61 -1.09
C ARG A 308 -16.52 24.99 -2.48
N VAL A 309 -17.78 25.44 -2.58
CA VAL A 309 -18.44 25.74 -3.85
C VAL A 309 -17.79 26.95 -4.53
N SER A 310 -17.62 28.06 -3.80
CA SER A 310 -17.00 29.26 -4.34
C SER A 310 -15.53 29.03 -4.70
N TYR A 311 -14.78 28.36 -3.82
CA TYR A 311 -13.38 28.03 -4.03
C TYR A 311 -13.14 27.29 -5.35
N TYR A 312 -13.83 26.16 -5.57
CA TYR A 312 -13.63 25.38 -6.80
C TYR A 312 -14.22 26.06 -8.03
N ARG A 313 -15.35 26.76 -7.91
CA ARG A 313 -15.91 27.55 -9.01
C ARG A 313 -14.90 28.57 -9.53
N GLU A 314 -14.20 29.28 -8.65
CA GLU A 314 -13.18 30.25 -9.07
C GLU A 314 -12.05 29.59 -9.88
N LYS A 315 -11.62 28.38 -9.52
CA LYS A 315 -10.61 27.64 -10.29
C LYS A 315 -11.08 27.32 -11.70
N CYS A 316 -12.32 26.84 -11.85
CA CYS A 316 -12.90 26.59 -13.17
C CYS A 316 -12.97 27.88 -14.02
N LEU A 317 -13.35 29.00 -13.40
CA LEU A 317 -13.54 30.27 -14.09
C LEU A 317 -12.23 30.94 -14.55
N VAL A 318 -11.05 30.49 -14.09
CA VAL A 318 -9.77 30.94 -14.63
C VAL A 318 -9.68 30.68 -16.14
N CYS A 319 -10.14 29.51 -16.60
CA CYS A 319 -10.11 29.14 -18.02
C CYS A 319 -11.44 29.38 -18.73
N HIS A 320 -12.58 29.21 -18.04
CA HIS A 320 -13.90 29.34 -18.65
C HIS A 320 -14.42 30.79 -18.68
N GLY A 321 -13.92 31.67 -17.82
CA GLY A 321 -14.31 33.07 -17.72
C GLY A 321 -15.63 33.30 -16.97
N LYS A 322 -15.69 34.39 -16.19
CA LYS A 322 -16.86 34.75 -15.37
C LYS A 322 -18.14 34.94 -16.20
N ALA A 323 -18.02 35.48 -17.42
CA ALA A 323 -19.15 35.70 -18.32
C ALA A 323 -19.83 34.38 -18.76
N PHE A 324 -19.05 33.32 -18.99
CA PHE A 324 -19.60 31.99 -19.26
C PHE A 324 -20.29 31.43 -18.01
N GLY A 325 -19.60 31.47 -16.87
CA GLY A 325 -20.13 30.96 -15.60
C GLY A 325 -21.44 31.63 -15.16
N ALA A 326 -21.64 32.91 -15.49
CA ALA A 326 -22.88 33.64 -15.20
C ALA A 326 -24.07 33.18 -16.08
N LYS A 327 -23.82 32.57 -17.24
CA LYS A 327 -24.85 32.10 -18.18
C LYS A 327 -25.09 30.60 -18.10
N HIS A 328 -24.05 29.84 -17.77
CA HIS A 328 -24.11 28.38 -17.74
C HIS A 328 -24.69 27.90 -16.40
N HIS A 329 -25.99 27.58 -16.40
CA HIS A 329 -26.75 27.13 -15.22
C HIS A 329 -26.63 28.11 -14.03
N PRO A 330 -27.14 29.34 -14.14
CA PRO A 330 -27.02 30.37 -13.09
C PRO A 330 -27.62 29.92 -11.73
N GLU A 331 -28.57 29.00 -11.76
CA GLU A 331 -29.19 28.36 -10.59
C GLU A 331 -28.27 27.38 -9.86
N GLN A 332 -27.17 26.94 -10.48
CA GLN A 332 -26.24 25.95 -9.94
C GLN A 332 -24.80 26.48 -9.95
N ALA A 333 -24.37 27.02 -8.82
CA ALA A 333 -23.02 27.56 -8.68
C ALA A 333 -21.92 26.48 -8.63
N ASP A 334 -22.25 25.25 -8.18
CA ASP A 334 -21.28 24.17 -8.00
C ASP A 334 -21.03 23.40 -9.30
N CYS A 335 -19.97 23.77 -10.01
CA CYS A 335 -19.54 23.08 -11.23
C CYS A 335 -19.19 21.61 -10.98
N THR A 336 -18.69 21.26 -9.78
CA THR A 336 -18.21 19.91 -9.48
C THR A 336 -19.35 18.90 -9.42
N ARG A 337 -20.57 19.35 -9.08
CA ARG A 337 -21.76 18.50 -9.01
C ARG A 337 -22.06 17.77 -10.33
N CYS A 338 -21.82 18.42 -11.46
CA CYS A 338 -22.11 17.85 -12.79
C CYS A 338 -20.83 17.46 -13.55
N HIS A 339 -19.74 18.22 -13.38
CA HIS A 339 -18.51 17.99 -14.12
C HIS A 339 -17.49 17.15 -13.38
N MET A 340 -17.65 16.88 -12.09
CA MET A 340 -16.78 15.99 -11.33
C MET A 340 -17.63 15.08 -10.42
N PRO A 341 -18.56 14.30 -11.00
CA PRO A 341 -19.46 13.46 -10.19
C PRO A 341 -18.67 12.48 -9.33
N ALA A 342 -19.21 12.17 -8.16
CA ALA A 342 -18.70 11.09 -7.33
C ALA A 342 -19.25 9.75 -7.84
N SER A 343 -18.39 8.74 -7.89
CA SER A 343 -18.75 7.35 -8.18
C SER A 343 -18.15 6.43 -7.13
N LEU A 344 -18.67 5.21 -6.99
CA LEU A 344 -18.02 4.18 -6.18
C LEU A 344 -16.67 3.81 -6.79
N SER A 345 -15.67 3.58 -5.94
CA SER A 345 -14.37 3.08 -6.34
C SER A 345 -14.46 1.62 -6.81
N THR A 346 -13.57 1.22 -7.73
CA THR A 346 -13.49 -0.17 -8.21
C THR A 346 -12.70 -1.12 -7.32
N ASP A 347 -11.80 -0.57 -6.51
CA ASP A 347 -10.75 -1.30 -5.79
C ASP A 347 -10.88 -1.22 -4.26
N ILE A 348 -11.48 -0.14 -3.75
CA ILE A 348 -11.78 0.05 -2.33
C ILE A 348 -13.30 0.06 -2.14
N ALA A 349 -13.80 -0.96 -1.45
CA ALA A 349 -15.20 -1.08 -1.11
C ALA A 349 -15.67 0.14 -0.29
N HIS A 350 -16.97 0.48 -0.41
CA HIS A 350 -17.63 1.53 0.39
C HIS A 350 -16.92 2.90 0.35
N THR A 351 -16.18 3.19 -0.72
CA THR A 351 -15.42 4.43 -0.90
C THR A 351 -15.81 5.12 -2.20
N GLN A 352 -16.18 6.39 -2.12
CA GLN A 352 -16.44 7.22 -3.29
C GLN A 352 -15.18 7.95 -3.79
N VAL A 353 -15.06 8.02 -5.12
CA VAL A 353 -14.03 8.78 -5.85
C VAL A 353 -14.67 9.87 -6.70
N THR A 354 -14.04 11.05 -6.72
CA THR A 354 -14.44 12.18 -7.55
C THR A 354 -13.81 12.06 -8.94
N ASP A 355 -14.59 12.23 -10.01
CA ASP A 355 -14.10 12.11 -11.37
C ASP A 355 -13.23 13.30 -11.82
N HIS A 356 -11.90 13.09 -11.81
CA HIS A 356 -10.92 14.08 -12.23
C HIS A 356 -10.71 14.15 -13.76
N ARG A 357 -11.48 13.39 -14.56
CA ARG A 357 -11.52 13.54 -16.03
C ARG A 357 -12.28 14.78 -16.47
N ILE A 358 -13.10 15.34 -15.57
CA ILE A 358 -13.86 16.58 -15.75
C ILE A 358 -14.70 16.58 -17.04
N PRO A 359 -15.58 15.58 -17.26
CA PRO A 359 -16.29 15.45 -18.53
C PRO A 359 -17.27 16.61 -18.76
N ARG A 360 -17.51 16.93 -20.03
CA ARG A 360 -18.50 17.95 -20.42
C ARG A 360 -19.93 17.56 -20.05
N ARG A 361 -20.24 16.25 -20.01
CA ARG A 361 -21.52 15.70 -19.54
C ARG A 361 -21.23 14.51 -18.62
N SER A 362 -22.02 14.38 -17.56
CA SER A 362 -21.81 13.38 -16.50
C SER A 362 -21.97 11.93 -16.94
N ASP A 363 -22.59 11.71 -18.10
CA ASP A 363 -22.84 10.39 -18.72
C ASP A 363 -21.81 10.00 -19.78
N THR A 364 -20.84 10.89 -20.08
CA THR A 364 -19.90 10.67 -21.18
C THR A 364 -18.84 9.67 -20.78
N GLU A 365 -18.82 8.51 -21.46
CA GLU A 365 -17.68 7.60 -21.47
C GLU A 365 -16.44 8.34 -22.00
N VAL A 366 -15.46 8.58 -21.12
CA VAL A 366 -14.18 9.12 -21.55
C VAL A 366 -13.34 7.95 -22.06
N LEU A 367 -13.21 7.86 -23.39
CA LEU A 367 -12.24 6.96 -24.03
C LEU A 367 -10.85 7.36 -23.53
N GLN A 368 -10.01 6.43 -23.06
CA GLN A 368 -8.62 6.76 -22.78
C GLN A 368 -7.92 7.12 -24.11
N PRO A 369 -7.42 8.35 -24.32
CA PRO A 369 -6.54 8.65 -25.42
C PRO A 369 -5.15 8.81 -24.81
N LEU A 370 -4.61 7.73 -24.23
CA LEU A 370 -3.22 7.70 -23.75
C LEU A 370 -2.22 7.51 -24.88
N LEU A 371 -2.70 7.12 -26.06
CA LEU A 371 -1.91 7.08 -27.27
C LEU A 371 -2.07 8.43 -27.97
N ASN A 372 -0.95 9.06 -28.31
CA ASN A 372 -0.87 10.16 -29.29
C ASN A 372 -1.31 9.71 -30.71
N SER A 373 -1.93 8.54 -30.87
CA SER A 373 -2.49 8.07 -32.12
C SER A 373 -3.99 8.32 -32.17
N ASN A 374 -4.46 8.86 -33.28
CA ASN A 374 -5.89 8.95 -33.62
C ASN A 374 -6.53 7.57 -33.88
N THR A 375 -5.87 6.47 -33.50
CA THR A 375 -6.29 5.09 -33.78
C THR A 375 -6.64 4.38 -32.48
N ARG A 376 -7.89 3.91 -32.40
CA ARG A 376 -8.34 3.03 -31.30
C ARG A 376 -7.58 1.70 -31.40
N PRO A 377 -6.86 1.24 -30.35
CA PRO A 377 -6.30 -0.09 -30.37
C PRO A 377 -7.45 -1.11 -30.38
N SER A 378 -7.32 -2.16 -31.19
CA SER A 378 -8.32 -3.23 -31.33
C SER A 378 -8.42 -4.14 -30.10
N SER A 379 -7.46 -4.03 -29.17
CA SER A 379 -7.40 -4.77 -27.90
C SER A 379 -6.76 -3.91 -26.80
N PRO A 380 -7.08 -4.15 -25.52
CA PRO A 380 -6.41 -3.50 -24.40
C PRO A 380 -4.89 -3.70 -24.47
N ARG A 381 -4.13 -2.61 -24.38
CA ARG A 381 -2.65 -2.64 -24.39
C ARG A 381 -2.11 -1.90 -23.17
N LEU A 382 -1.15 -2.50 -22.47
CA LEU A 382 -0.42 -1.78 -21.44
C LEU A 382 0.46 -0.69 -22.06
N VAL A 383 0.34 0.53 -21.54
CA VAL A 383 1.18 1.67 -21.91
C VAL A 383 1.84 2.26 -20.66
N PRO A 384 3.11 2.68 -20.74
CA PRO A 384 3.78 3.29 -19.60
C PRO A 384 3.15 4.66 -19.28
N PHE A 385 3.10 4.98 -17.99
CA PHE A 385 2.58 6.24 -17.49
C PHE A 385 3.53 6.89 -16.46
N PRO A 386 3.88 8.18 -16.63
CA PRO A 386 3.66 9.00 -17.82
C PRO A 386 4.33 8.42 -19.07
N PHE A 387 3.74 8.66 -20.23
CA PHE A 387 4.26 8.17 -21.50
C PHE A 387 5.60 8.84 -21.85
N SER A 388 6.55 8.05 -22.34
CA SER A 388 7.72 8.53 -23.08
C SER A 388 8.16 7.45 -24.07
N GLU A 389 8.78 7.84 -25.19
CA GLU A 389 9.25 6.86 -26.19
C GLU A 389 10.26 5.86 -25.59
N ASN A 390 11.13 6.33 -24.68
CA ASN A 390 12.08 5.47 -23.99
C ASN A 390 11.36 4.45 -23.09
N ALA A 391 10.33 4.88 -22.35
CA ALA A 391 9.56 3.97 -21.51
C ALA A 391 8.73 2.96 -22.32
N GLU A 392 8.25 3.35 -23.50
CA GLU A 392 7.51 2.42 -24.37
C GLU A 392 8.42 1.34 -24.95
N ARG A 393 9.69 1.67 -25.20
CA ARG A 393 10.69 0.73 -25.70
C ARG A 393 11.39 -0.08 -24.61
N ASP A 394 11.10 0.18 -23.33
CA ASP A 394 11.67 -0.55 -22.19
C ASP A 394 11.03 -1.93 -22.07
N ILE A 395 11.66 -2.92 -22.72
CA ILE A 395 11.15 -4.29 -22.79
C ILE A 395 11.16 -4.98 -21.42
N ARG A 396 12.09 -4.60 -20.53
CA ARG A 396 12.26 -5.23 -19.22
C ARG A 396 11.01 -4.98 -18.38
N ASP A 397 10.68 -3.71 -18.19
CA ASP A 397 9.57 -3.32 -17.33
C ASP A 397 8.23 -3.76 -17.95
N LEU A 398 8.09 -3.71 -19.28
CA LEU A 398 6.88 -4.18 -19.95
C LEU A 398 6.69 -5.70 -19.82
N ALA A 399 7.76 -6.48 -19.95
CA ALA A 399 7.70 -7.94 -19.78
C ALA A 399 7.33 -8.33 -18.35
N LEU A 400 7.89 -7.64 -17.34
CA LEU A 400 7.52 -7.83 -15.93
C LEU A 400 6.07 -7.44 -15.66
N ALA A 401 5.59 -6.33 -16.26
CA ALA A 401 4.21 -5.90 -16.11
C ALA A 401 3.21 -6.91 -16.69
N GLN A 402 3.49 -7.44 -17.88
CA GLN A 402 2.69 -8.51 -18.49
C GLN A 402 2.74 -9.80 -17.67
N ALA A 403 3.91 -10.16 -17.14
CA ALA A 403 4.06 -11.33 -16.27
C ALA A 403 3.24 -11.22 -14.99
N PHE A 404 3.19 -10.03 -14.38
CA PHE A 404 2.37 -9.76 -13.20
C PHE A 404 0.87 -9.89 -13.50
N LEU A 405 0.40 -9.35 -14.62
CA LEU A 405 -0.99 -9.51 -15.06
C LEU A 405 -1.35 -10.99 -15.32
N ALA A 406 -0.45 -11.74 -15.96
CA ALA A 406 -0.63 -13.17 -16.19
C ALA A 406 -0.72 -13.98 -14.91
N GLN A 407 0.06 -13.63 -13.89
CA GLN A 407 0.01 -14.27 -12.57
C GLN A 407 -1.28 -13.96 -11.81
N THR A 408 -1.81 -12.74 -11.97
CA THR A 408 -3.03 -12.31 -11.28
C THR A 408 -4.31 -12.67 -12.05
N GLY A 409 -4.20 -13.36 -13.19
CA GLY A 409 -5.35 -13.81 -13.99
C GLY A 409 -6.08 -12.67 -14.71
N ARG A 410 -5.43 -11.52 -14.89
CA ARG A 410 -6.01 -10.33 -15.53
C ARG A 410 -5.48 -10.19 -16.95
N ASP A 411 -6.36 -10.25 -17.96
CA ASP A 411 -6.18 -9.72 -19.33
C ASP A 411 -4.75 -9.74 -19.91
N SER A 412 -4.04 -10.87 -19.82
CA SER A 412 -2.71 -11.02 -20.43
C SER A 412 -2.71 -12.17 -21.45
N ASP A 413 -2.17 -11.92 -22.63
CA ASP A 413 -1.84 -12.99 -23.57
C ASP A 413 -0.58 -13.71 -23.07
N ALA A 414 -0.73 -14.97 -22.66
CA ALA A 414 0.36 -15.79 -22.12
C ALA A 414 1.47 -16.07 -23.15
N SER A 415 1.15 -16.08 -24.44
CA SER A 415 2.12 -16.26 -25.52
C SER A 415 2.93 -15.00 -25.74
N GLU A 416 2.27 -13.85 -25.73
CA GLU A 416 2.95 -12.54 -25.81
C GLU A 416 3.82 -12.30 -24.57
N THR A 417 3.31 -12.60 -23.38
CA THR A 417 4.07 -12.50 -22.12
C THR A 417 5.35 -13.34 -22.18
N GLN A 418 5.27 -14.57 -22.70
CA GLN A 418 6.45 -15.41 -22.90
C GLN A 418 7.45 -14.76 -23.85
N ARG A 419 6.97 -14.29 -25.00
CA ARG A 419 7.81 -13.68 -26.03
C ARG A 419 8.56 -12.47 -25.46
N LEU A 420 7.85 -11.59 -24.74
CA LEU A 420 8.42 -10.41 -24.11
C LEU A 420 9.46 -10.79 -23.04
N LEU A 421 9.16 -11.76 -22.16
CA LEU A 421 10.11 -12.24 -21.15
C LEU A 421 11.36 -12.86 -21.77
N HIS A 422 11.22 -13.68 -22.82
CA HIS A 422 12.37 -14.26 -23.53
C HIS A 422 13.27 -13.17 -24.12
N ILE A 423 12.70 -12.17 -24.80
CA ILE A 423 13.46 -11.03 -25.34
C ILE A 423 14.12 -10.23 -24.21
N ALA A 424 13.39 -9.94 -23.13
CA ALA A 424 13.89 -9.18 -22.00
C ALA A 424 15.06 -9.88 -21.31
N VAL A 425 14.97 -11.21 -21.10
CA VAL A 425 16.09 -12.01 -20.55
C VAL A 425 17.29 -12.05 -21.49
N LEU A 426 17.08 -12.09 -22.81
CA LEU A 426 18.22 -12.00 -23.76
C LEU A 426 18.94 -10.66 -23.68
N GLN A 427 18.21 -9.56 -23.48
CA GLN A 427 18.80 -8.22 -23.35
C GLN A 427 19.40 -7.96 -21.96
N SER A 428 18.80 -8.55 -20.92
CA SER A 428 19.20 -8.39 -19.51
C SER A 428 19.34 -9.75 -18.83
N PRO A 429 20.35 -10.57 -19.20
CA PRO A 429 20.44 -11.96 -18.77
C PRO A 429 20.72 -12.16 -17.29
N ASN A 430 21.10 -11.10 -16.58
CA ASN A 430 21.41 -11.12 -15.14
C ASN A 430 20.41 -10.28 -14.33
N ASP A 431 19.18 -10.09 -14.84
CA ASP A 431 18.10 -9.50 -14.06
C ASP A 431 17.35 -10.59 -13.28
N PRO A 432 17.42 -10.59 -11.94
CA PRO A 432 16.82 -11.65 -11.12
C PRO A 432 15.29 -11.68 -11.21
N ALA A 433 14.63 -10.53 -11.38
CA ALA A 433 13.17 -10.46 -11.51
C ALA A 433 12.70 -11.07 -12.84
N LEU A 434 13.39 -10.77 -13.95
CA LEU A 434 13.08 -11.38 -15.26
C LEU A 434 13.30 -12.89 -15.25
N LEU A 435 14.42 -13.34 -14.67
CA LEU A 435 14.73 -14.77 -14.54
C LEU A 435 13.67 -15.50 -13.71
N SER A 436 13.25 -14.91 -12.59
CA SER A 436 12.19 -15.46 -11.73
C SER A 436 10.83 -15.51 -12.47
N ALA A 437 10.44 -14.42 -13.14
CA ALA A 437 9.19 -14.35 -13.90
C ALA A 437 9.15 -15.37 -15.05
N LEU A 438 10.26 -15.52 -15.78
CA LEU A 438 10.37 -16.53 -16.82
C LEU A 438 10.37 -17.95 -16.23
N GLY A 439 11.08 -18.18 -15.13
CA GLY A 439 11.10 -19.46 -14.42
C GLY A 439 9.70 -19.91 -14.01
N TYR A 440 8.87 -18.99 -13.51
CA TYR A 440 7.46 -19.26 -13.19
C TYR A 440 6.65 -19.69 -14.39
N LEU A 441 6.84 -19.02 -15.53
CA LEU A 441 6.11 -19.35 -16.74
C LEU A 441 6.53 -20.71 -17.32
N GLU A 442 7.83 -21.02 -17.33
CA GLU A 442 8.35 -22.33 -17.75
C GLU A 442 7.84 -23.44 -16.82
N GLN A 443 7.79 -23.21 -15.51
CA GLN A 443 7.22 -24.13 -14.53
C GLN A 443 5.73 -24.40 -14.81
N LYS A 444 4.94 -23.36 -15.10
CA LYS A 444 3.51 -23.51 -15.43
C LYS A 444 3.28 -24.34 -16.71
N ARG A 445 4.25 -24.36 -17.62
CA ARG A 445 4.22 -25.20 -18.83
C ARG A 445 4.77 -26.62 -18.62
N GLY A 446 5.25 -26.95 -17.43
CA GLY A 446 5.86 -28.24 -17.13
C GLY A 446 7.34 -28.36 -17.53
N ALA A 447 7.97 -27.28 -18.00
CA ALA A 447 9.40 -27.25 -18.33
C ALA A 447 10.26 -27.08 -17.06
N PHE A 448 10.17 -28.05 -16.13
CA PHE A 448 10.74 -27.95 -14.79
C PHE A 448 12.27 -27.80 -14.75
N ASP A 449 13.00 -28.47 -15.64
CA ASP A 449 14.47 -28.36 -15.69
C ASP A 449 14.90 -26.95 -16.08
N ARG A 450 14.21 -26.35 -17.06
CA ARG A 450 14.48 -24.98 -17.48
C ARG A 450 14.11 -23.98 -16.38
N ALA A 451 12.95 -24.16 -15.75
CA ALA A 451 12.53 -23.33 -14.63
C ALA A 451 13.53 -23.38 -13.47
N ARG A 452 14.04 -24.58 -13.14
CA ARG A 452 15.09 -24.77 -12.14
C ARG A 452 16.35 -23.97 -12.46
N GLU A 453 16.88 -24.08 -13.68
CA GLU A 453 18.07 -23.31 -14.11
C GLU A 453 17.87 -21.80 -13.91
N LEU A 454 16.71 -21.29 -14.32
CA LEU A 454 16.35 -19.88 -14.22
C LEU A 454 16.27 -19.42 -12.75
N TYR A 455 15.59 -20.18 -11.88
CA TYR A 455 15.53 -19.86 -10.47
C TYR A 455 16.88 -19.95 -9.76
N GLN A 456 17.69 -20.97 -10.09
CA GLN A 456 19.05 -21.11 -9.54
C GLN A 456 19.92 -19.92 -9.92
N LYS A 457 19.80 -19.44 -11.17
CA LYS A 457 20.49 -18.23 -11.62
C LYS A 457 19.94 -16.98 -10.93
N ALA A 458 18.63 -16.85 -10.77
CA ALA A 458 18.02 -15.71 -10.07
C ALA A 458 18.52 -15.64 -8.61
N LEU A 459 18.55 -16.77 -7.90
CA LEU A 459 19.00 -16.87 -6.50
C LEU A 459 20.52 -16.73 -6.33
N SER A 460 21.33 -16.98 -7.36
CA SER A 460 22.77 -16.70 -7.29
C SER A 460 23.07 -15.20 -7.42
N LEU A 461 22.18 -14.45 -8.07
CA LEU A 461 22.25 -12.99 -8.20
C LEU A 461 21.62 -12.29 -6.99
N GLU A 462 20.46 -12.79 -6.54
CA GLU A 462 19.69 -12.24 -5.43
C GLU A 462 19.17 -13.38 -4.52
N PRO A 463 19.94 -13.78 -3.50
CA PRO A 463 19.63 -14.93 -2.64
C PRO A 463 18.35 -14.79 -1.80
N ASP A 464 17.86 -13.56 -1.64
CA ASP A 464 16.71 -13.21 -0.83
C ASP A 464 15.37 -13.25 -1.59
N LEU A 465 15.36 -13.51 -2.90
CA LEU A 465 14.14 -13.64 -3.69
C LEU A 465 13.20 -14.75 -3.18
N ILE A 466 12.14 -14.33 -2.48
CA ILE A 466 11.15 -15.22 -1.87
C ILE A 466 10.44 -16.07 -2.91
N ASP A 467 9.98 -15.47 -4.02
CA ASP A 467 9.26 -16.18 -5.08
C ASP A 467 10.12 -17.25 -5.76
N ALA A 468 11.38 -16.93 -6.10
CA ALA A 468 12.30 -17.88 -6.72
C ALA A 468 12.64 -19.03 -5.77
N ALA A 469 12.90 -18.74 -4.48
CA ALA A 469 13.17 -19.77 -3.48
C ALA A 469 11.95 -20.67 -3.22
N ALA A 470 10.75 -20.08 -3.15
CA ALA A 470 9.49 -20.80 -2.97
C ALA A 470 9.24 -21.76 -4.13
N ASN A 471 9.35 -21.27 -5.37
CA ASN A 471 9.07 -22.06 -6.57
C ASN A 471 10.15 -23.10 -6.86
N LEU A 472 11.43 -22.77 -6.68
CA LEU A 472 12.52 -23.74 -6.79
C LEU A 472 12.35 -24.86 -5.76
N GLY A 473 11.99 -24.54 -4.51
CA GLY A 473 11.72 -25.54 -3.49
C GLY A 473 10.63 -26.54 -3.93
N VAL A 474 9.56 -26.08 -4.60
CA VAL A 474 8.51 -26.98 -5.13
C VAL A 474 9.07 -27.94 -6.17
N ILE A 475 9.87 -27.44 -7.10
CA ILE A 475 10.50 -28.28 -8.14
C ILE A 475 11.44 -29.31 -7.52
N GLU A 476 12.29 -28.87 -6.58
CA GLU A 476 13.26 -29.72 -5.89
C GLU A 476 12.58 -30.81 -5.04
N ALA A 477 11.46 -30.48 -4.37
CA ALA A 477 10.70 -31.43 -3.55
C ALA A 477 10.00 -32.50 -4.41
N ASN A 478 9.43 -32.12 -5.56
CA ASN A 478 8.80 -33.05 -6.50
C ASN A 478 9.81 -34.03 -7.11
N GLN A 479 11.10 -33.71 -7.10
CA GLN A 479 12.18 -34.60 -7.54
C GLN A 479 12.76 -35.46 -6.38
N GLY A 480 12.08 -35.51 -5.23
CA GLY A 480 12.46 -36.35 -4.08
C GLY A 480 13.65 -35.84 -3.26
N ARG A 481 14.17 -34.64 -3.55
CA ARG A 481 15.27 -34.04 -2.78
C ARG A 481 14.69 -33.28 -1.61
N LEU A 482 14.81 -33.78 -0.38
CA LEU A 482 14.16 -33.16 0.79
C LEU A 482 14.98 -32.01 1.41
N ARG A 483 16.31 -32.09 1.37
CA ARG A 483 17.19 -31.14 2.08
C ARG A 483 17.16 -29.73 1.49
N GLU A 484 17.23 -29.62 0.17
CA GLU A 484 17.32 -28.33 -0.51
C GLU A 484 16.01 -27.52 -0.47
N PRO A 485 14.81 -28.10 -0.74
CA PRO A 485 13.54 -27.39 -0.55
C PRO A 485 13.36 -26.86 0.85
N LEU A 486 13.68 -27.66 1.88
CA LEU A 486 13.55 -27.23 3.27
C LEU A 486 14.43 -26.02 3.55
N ARG A 487 15.68 -26.01 3.08
CA ARG A 487 16.59 -24.86 3.22
C ARG A 487 16.03 -23.61 2.53
N LEU A 488 15.56 -23.74 1.29
CA LEU A 488 15.00 -22.63 0.51
C LEU A 488 13.73 -22.07 1.15
N TRP A 489 12.78 -22.94 1.50
CA TRP A 489 11.51 -22.55 2.08
C TRP A 489 11.63 -22.03 3.50
N GLN A 490 12.49 -22.58 4.36
CA GLN A 490 12.72 -22.06 5.70
C GLN A 490 13.21 -20.61 5.61
N SER A 491 14.21 -20.36 4.76
CA SER A 491 14.75 -19.03 4.54
C SER A 491 13.70 -18.06 3.98
N ALA A 492 12.87 -18.51 3.04
CA ALA A 492 11.79 -17.70 2.47
C ALA A 492 10.67 -17.41 3.48
N PHE A 493 10.24 -18.40 4.25
CA PHE A 493 9.18 -18.26 5.24
C PHE A 493 9.59 -17.41 6.45
N GLU A 494 10.86 -17.47 6.86
CA GLU A 494 11.42 -16.56 7.87
C GLU A 494 11.38 -15.09 7.43
N ARG A 495 11.40 -14.81 6.12
CA ARG A 495 11.35 -13.45 5.57
C ARG A 495 9.96 -13.00 5.13
N ALA A 496 9.05 -13.95 4.89
CA ALA A 496 7.68 -13.70 4.46
C ALA A 496 6.70 -14.68 5.15
N PRO A 497 6.52 -14.60 6.47
CA PRO A 497 5.64 -15.49 7.20
C PRO A 497 4.16 -15.31 6.83
N ALA A 498 3.81 -14.18 6.20
CA ALA A 498 2.50 -13.95 5.59
C ALA A 498 2.13 -15.02 4.56
N ARG A 499 3.13 -15.53 3.82
CA ARG A 499 2.98 -16.53 2.76
C ARG A 499 2.84 -17.94 3.34
N SER A 500 1.70 -18.19 3.99
CA SER A 500 1.38 -19.44 4.70
C SER A 500 1.62 -20.71 3.88
N ALA A 501 1.43 -20.65 2.56
CA ALA A 501 1.70 -21.77 1.65
C ALA A 501 3.15 -22.30 1.73
N ILE A 502 4.14 -21.41 1.94
CA ILE A 502 5.55 -21.82 2.08
C ILE A 502 5.73 -22.64 3.36
N GLY A 503 5.19 -22.17 4.48
CA GLY A 503 5.22 -22.91 5.76
C GLY A 503 4.48 -24.25 5.69
N MET A 504 3.35 -24.31 4.98
CA MET A 504 2.61 -25.56 4.74
C MET A 504 3.38 -26.55 3.87
N ASN A 505 4.17 -26.09 2.89
CA ASN A 505 5.04 -26.95 2.10
C ASN A 505 6.15 -27.57 2.96
N ILE A 506 6.76 -26.78 3.86
CA ILE A 506 7.74 -27.28 4.84
C ILE A 506 7.11 -28.36 5.72
N ALA A 507 5.93 -28.10 6.28
CA ALA A 507 5.24 -29.03 7.16
C ALA A 507 4.90 -30.36 6.45
N ARG A 508 4.40 -30.30 5.21
CA ARG A 508 4.06 -31.48 4.42
C ARG A 508 5.27 -32.36 4.12
N VAL A 509 6.38 -31.74 3.71
CA VAL A 509 7.62 -32.47 3.42
C VAL A 509 8.20 -33.12 4.67
N LEU A 510 8.24 -32.40 5.79
CA LEU A 510 8.70 -32.96 7.08
C LEU A 510 7.81 -34.10 7.56
N CYS A 511 6.50 -33.96 7.39
CA CYS A 511 5.56 -35.02 7.72
C CYS A 511 5.86 -36.28 6.89
N GLY A 512 5.95 -36.14 5.57
CA GLY A 512 6.25 -37.27 4.67
C GLY A 512 7.61 -37.94 4.96
N ALA A 513 8.55 -37.20 5.55
CA ALA A 513 9.84 -37.71 6.02
C ALA A 513 9.79 -38.39 7.42
N GLY A 514 8.63 -38.42 8.08
CA GLY A 514 8.45 -38.93 9.44
C GLY A 514 8.92 -37.96 10.53
N GLU A 515 9.28 -36.72 10.18
CA GLU A 515 9.76 -35.69 11.11
C GLU A 515 8.58 -34.92 11.73
N PHE A 516 7.67 -35.65 12.40
CA PHE A 516 6.38 -35.13 12.87
C PHE A 516 6.48 -33.94 13.81
N ASP A 517 7.47 -33.91 14.71
CA ASP A 517 7.64 -32.80 15.65
C ASP A 517 8.05 -31.50 14.93
N ARG A 518 8.96 -31.59 13.95
CA ARG A 518 9.35 -30.42 13.14
C ARG A 518 8.22 -29.97 12.22
N ALA A 519 7.43 -30.92 11.69
CA ALA A 519 6.21 -30.61 10.94
C ALA A 519 5.23 -29.83 11.84
N ARG A 520 5.01 -30.29 13.08
CA ARG A 520 4.15 -29.63 14.07
C ARG A 520 4.62 -28.21 14.37
N SER A 521 5.92 -28.00 14.61
CA SER A 521 6.49 -26.66 14.81
C SER A 521 6.25 -25.74 13.62
N SER A 522 6.37 -26.26 12.40
CA SER A 522 6.14 -25.48 11.17
C SER A 522 4.68 -25.07 11.03
N VAL A 523 3.74 -25.98 11.30
CA VAL A 523 2.29 -25.69 11.28
C VAL A 523 1.90 -24.68 12.37
N LEU A 524 2.43 -24.84 13.58
CA LEU A 524 2.19 -23.87 14.66
C LEU A 524 2.69 -22.46 14.29
N ARG A 525 3.85 -22.38 13.62
CA ARG A 525 4.35 -21.10 13.11
C ARG A 525 3.44 -20.49 12.04
N VAL A 526 2.85 -21.29 11.14
CA VAL A 526 1.83 -20.80 10.19
C VAL A 526 0.60 -20.26 10.94
N LEU A 527 0.11 -21.00 11.92
CA LEU A 527 -1.08 -20.62 12.71
C LEU A 527 -0.86 -19.38 13.59
N GLU A 528 0.37 -18.99 13.87
CA GLU A 528 0.67 -17.73 14.56
C GLU A 528 0.28 -16.50 13.73
N PHE A 529 0.54 -16.55 12.42
CA PHE A 529 0.23 -15.48 11.46
C PHE A 529 -1.16 -15.64 10.83
N ASN A 530 -1.60 -16.88 10.61
CA ASN A 530 -2.90 -17.19 10.05
C ASN A 530 -3.63 -18.24 10.93
N PRO A 531 -4.17 -17.82 12.08
CA PRO A 531 -4.75 -18.73 13.07
C PRO A 531 -6.04 -19.41 12.63
N ASP A 532 -6.61 -19.01 11.49
CA ASP A 532 -7.85 -19.57 10.97
C ASP A 532 -7.70 -20.39 9.69
N MET A 533 -6.47 -20.61 9.21
CA MET A 533 -6.21 -21.44 8.04
C MET A 533 -6.65 -22.89 8.28
N ALA A 534 -7.71 -23.34 7.59
CA ALA A 534 -8.29 -24.67 7.81
C ALA A 534 -7.28 -25.79 7.56
N ALA A 535 -6.54 -25.70 6.45
CA ALA A 535 -5.52 -26.70 6.09
C ALA A 535 -4.41 -26.84 7.15
N ALA A 536 -4.05 -25.74 7.83
CA ALA A 536 -3.05 -25.78 8.91
C ALA A 536 -3.64 -26.42 10.18
N LYS A 537 -4.89 -26.08 10.54
CA LYS A 537 -5.58 -26.70 11.69
C LYS A 537 -5.76 -28.20 11.51
N GLU A 538 -6.20 -28.63 10.32
CA GLU A 538 -6.37 -30.03 9.97
C GLU A 538 -5.06 -30.81 10.03
N MET A 539 -4.00 -30.27 9.42
CA MET A 539 -2.67 -30.88 9.51
C MET A 539 -2.18 -30.98 10.96
N LEU A 540 -2.40 -29.96 11.79
CA LEU A 540 -2.06 -30.01 13.22
C LEU A 540 -2.84 -31.10 13.96
N GLN A 541 -4.12 -31.29 13.66
CA GLN A 541 -4.92 -32.38 14.24
C GLN A 541 -4.34 -33.74 13.85
N HIS A 542 -3.96 -33.96 12.59
CA HIS A 542 -3.35 -35.21 12.11
C HIS A 542 -1.99 -35.50 12.75
N LEU A 543 -1.16 -34.47 12.91
CA LEU A 543 0.13 -34.57 13.60
C LEU A 543 0.02 -34.81 15.11
N ASN A 544 -1.14 -34.55 15.70
CA ASN A 544 -1.40 -34.77 17.14
C ASN A 544 -2.11 -36.10 17.44
N ARG A 545 -2.48 -36.88 16.42
CA ARG A 545 -2.99 -38.26 16.62
C ARG A 545 -1.89 -39.20 17.09
N THR A 546 -2.29 -40.37 17.60
CA THR A 546 -1.38 -41.46 17.98
C THR A 546 -1.78 -42.74 17.20
N PRO A 547 -0.96 -43.21 16.24
CA PRO A 547 0.27 -42.58 15.75
C PRO A 547 -0.01 -41.29 14.96
N PRO A 548 0.97 -40.37 14.84
CA PRO A 548 0.85 -39.21 13.96
C PRO A 548 0.62 -39.64 12.52
N MET A 549 -0.21 -38.89 11.78
CA MET A 549 -0.51 -39.18 10.39
C MET A 549 -0.18 -37.99 9.51
N CYS A 550 0.32 -38.29 8.30
CA CYS A 550 0.39 -37.35 7.19
C CYS A 550 -0.77 -37.67 6.27
N GLU A 551 -1.69 -36.74 6.08
CA GLU A 551 -2.68 -36.92 5.02
C GLU A 551 -2.02 -36.75 3.65
N GLN A 552 -2.51 -37.53 2.67
CA GLN A 552 -2.06 -37.48 1.27
C GLN A 552 -2.71 -36.30 0.53
#